data_AF-H2Y9J5-F1
#
_entry.id   AF-H2Y9J5-F1
#
_cell.length_a   1.000
_cell.length_b   1.000
_cell.length_c   1.000
_cell.angle_alpha   90.00
_cell.angle_beta   90.00
_cell.angle_gamma   90.00
#
_symmetry.space_group_name_H-M   'P 1'
#
loop_
_entity.id
_entity.type
_entity.pdbx_description
1 polymer ?
#
loop_
_entity_poly.entity_id
_entity_poly.type
_entity_poly.pdbx_seq_one_letter_code
_entity_poly.pdbx_strand_id
1 'polypeptide(L)'
;GSHLKICPARLTCCTVEVERDLREFAAADFREKIELKSKSVSDLFGVEHQKFDEFFKDLIDSSATQLDQLFVDTYGHLYSDNSRIFTELFHNLKDYYRGGPVMVDDIFDEFFTGLMQKVFELLNRSYILDDDYMGCIADNMYRIKPFKDIPQRFHNSIHHQVQRAFIAARTFVHGFHTGMELTRKLAQISPTKQCSSALVRMKYCDRCELTTINACRGLCSNVARMCLCEYNQLHPVWLEYISERHQHHPLPLT
;
A
#
# COMPACT_ATOMS: atom_id res chain seq x y z
N GLY A 1 -45.30 8.90 29.03
CA GLY A 1 -44.50 9.03 27.80
C GLY A 1 -44.99 8.14 26.69
N SER A 2 -46.30 8.08 26.42
CA SER A 2 -46.86 7.32 25.29
C SER A 2 -46.48 7.92 23.92
N HIS A 3 -46.02 9.17 23.90
CA HIS A 3 -45.51 9.89 22.73
C HIS A 3 -44.09 9.48 22.31
N LEU A 4 -43.34 8.78 23.19
CA LEU A 4 -41.97 8.36 22.92
C LEU A 4 -41.93 7.10 22.05
N LYS A 5 -40.96 7.03 21.13
CA LYS A 5 -40.80 5.92 20.18
C LYS A 5 -39.66 4.96 20.54
N ILE A 6 -38.70 5.40 21.34
CA ILE A 6 -37.48 4.64 21.67
C ILE A 6 -37.46 4.27 23.15
N CYS A 7 -37.64 5.25 24.04
CA CYS A 7 -37.69 5.02 25.47
C CYS A 7 -39.00 4.38 25.91
N PRO A 8 -39.00 3.61 27.02
CA PRO A 8 -40.22 2.95 27.50
C PRO A 8 -41.33 3.96 27.78
N ALA A 9 -42.57 3.59 27.44
CA ALA A 9 -43.75 4.44 27.65
C ALA A 9 -44.18 4.46 29.14
N ARG A 10 -43.38 5.09 30.00
CA ARG A 10 -43.60 5.26 31.45
C ARG A 10 -43.70 6.74 31.83
N LEU A 11 -43.75 7.04 33.14
CA LEU A 11 -43.57 8.42 33.62
C LEU A 11 -42.20 8.91 33.13
N THR A 12 -42.16 10.04 32.44
CA THR A 12 -40.94 10.49 31.75
C THR A 12 -40.80 12.00 31.76
N CYS A 13 -39.56 12.48 31.83
CA CYS A 13 -39.18 13.88 31.67
C CYS A 13 -38.81 14.25 30.23
N CYS A 14 -38.82 13.29 29.30
CA CYS A 14 -38.43 13.52 27.91
C CYS A 14 -39.65 13.81 27.02
N THR A 15 -39.52 14.81 26.14
CA THR A 15 -40.45 15.08 25.03
C THR A 15 -39.99 14.36 23.75
N VAL A 16 -40.79 14.41 22.69
CA VAL A 16 -40.40 13.82 21.38
C VAL A 16 -39.16 14.53 20.82
N GLU A 17 -39.07 15.84 21.01
CA GLU A 17 -37.95 16.67 20.58
C GLU A 17 -36.67 16.25 21.31
N VAL A 18 -36.75 16.10 22.64
CA VAL A 18 -35.62 15.62 23.45
C VAL A 18 -35.17 14.22 23.01
N GLU A 19 -36.10 13.29 22.77
CA GLU A 19 -35.76 11.94 22.29
C GLU A 19 -35.08 11.95 20.91
N ARG A 20 -35.50 12.86 20.02
CA ARG A 20 -34.86 13.07 18.72
C ARG A 20 -33.45 13.61 18.86
N ASP A 21 -33.25 14.64 19.69
CA ASP A 21 -31.95 15.26 19.89
C ASP A 21 -30.96 14.29 20.56
N LEU A 22 -31.46 13.47 21.51
CA LEU A 22 -30.68 12.37 22.11
C LEU A 22 -30.24 11.33 21.07
N ARG A 23 -31.04 11.08 20.03
CA ARG A 23 -30.68 10.16 18.95
C ARG A 23 -29.54 10.70 18.09
N GLU A 24 -29.59 11.97 17.74
CA GLU A 24 -28.52 12.64 16.99
C GLU A 24 -27.23 12.65 17.81
N PHE A 25 -27.33 12.99 19.11
CA PHE A 25 -26.20 12.96 20.04
C PHE A 25 -25.61 11.55 20.19
N ALA A 26 -26.44 10.52 20.37
CA ALA A 26 -26.00 9.14 20.49
C ALA A 26 -25.26 8.64 19.24
N ALA A 27 -25.75 9.03 18.05
CA ALA A 27 -25.10 8.69 16.79
C ALA A 27 -23.76 9.41 16.63
N ALA A 28 -23.69 10.70 17.01
CA ALA A 28 -22.46 11.48 16.97
C ALA A 28 -21.39 10.95 17.94
N ASP A 29 -21.76 10.66 19.20
CA ASP A 29 -20.85 10.08 20.21
C ASP A 29 -20.31 8.71 19.79
N PHE A 30 -21.15 7.86 19.19
CA PHE A 30 -20.68 6.58 18.67
C PHE A 30 -19.70 6.76 17.50
N ARG A 31 -20.04 7.63 16.54
CA ARG A 31 -19.17 7.92 15.39
C ARG A 31 -17.82 8.48 15.83
N GLU A 32 -17.78 9.44 16.76
CA GLU A 32 -16.54 10.00 17.30
C GLU A 32 -15.63 8.90 17.88
N LYS A 33 -16.20 7.96 18.63
CA LYS A 33 -15.43 6.84 19.19
C LYS A 33 -14.87 5.91 18.12
N ILE A 34 -15.63 5.66 17.06
CA ILE A 34 -15.14 4.88 15.93
C ILE A 34 -14.05 5.63 15.18
N GLU A 35 -14.26 6.92 14.89
CA GLU A 35 -13.27 7.78 14.22
C GLU A 35 -11.95 7.80 14.99
N LEU A 36 -11.98 7.94 16.31
CA LEU A 36 -10.76 7.91 17.15
C LEU A 36 -10.01 6.57 17.04
N LYS A 37 -10.71 5.44 17.04
CA LYS A 37 -10.09 4.11 16.92
C LYS A 37 -9.58 3.85 15.50
N SER A 38 -10.36 4.19 14.49
CA SER A 38 -9.99 4.08 13.09
C SER A 38 -8.81 5.00 12.75
N LYS A 39 -8.76 6.21 13.30
CA LYS A 39 -7.64 7.14 13.10
C LYS A 39 -6.33 6.53 13.60
N SER A 40 -6.30 5.95 14.80
CA SER A 40 -5.10 5.30 15.33
C SER A 40 -4.59 4.18 14.40
N VAL A 41 -5.48 3.41 13.79
CA VAL A 41 -5.10 2.34 12.85
C VAL A 41 -4.65 2.95 11.52
N SER A 42 -5.38 3.92 10.98
CA SER A 42 -4.99 4.65 9.76
C SER A 42 -3.61 5.31 9.90
N ASP A 43 -3.32 5.92 11.05
CA ASP A 43 -2.04 6.60 11.30
C ASP A 43 -0.90 5.57 11.33
N LEU A 44 -1.11 4.40 11.95
CA LEU A 44 -0.14 3.30 11.91
C LEU A 44 0.15 2.85 10.47
N PHE A 45 -0.89 2.58 9.67
CA PHE A 45 -0.69 2.21 8.27
C PHE A 45 0.01 3.31 7.46
N GLY A 46 -0.29 4.58 7.73
CA GLY A 46 0.36 5.72 7.09
C GLY A 46 1.85 5.83 7.41
N VAL A 47 2.22 5.66 8.69
CA VAL A 47 3.62 5.67 9.13
C VAL A 47 4.41 4.52 8.51
N GLU A 48 3.86 3.31 8.54
CA GLU A 48 4.53 2.14 7.95
C GLU A 48 4.65 2.28 6.42
N HIS A 49 3.61 2.81 5.75
CA HIS A 49 3.67 3.12 4.31
C HIS A 49 4.85 4.05 4.00
N GLN A 50 4.96 5.19 4.69
CA GLN A 50 6.04 6.15 4.47
C GLN A 50 7.42 5.53 4.71
N LYS A 51 7.57 4.83 5.83
CA LYS A 51 8.84 4.20 6.22
C LYS A 51 9.32 3.19 5.17
N PHE A 52 8.45 2.29 4.71
CA PHE A 52 8.84 1.31 3.71
C PHE A 52 9.02 1.94 2.32
N ASP A 53 8.21 2.94 1.99
CA ASP A 53 8.33 3.64 0.72
C ASP A 53 9.68 4.38 0.58
N GLU A 54 10.09 5.08 1.63
CA GLU A 54 11.41 5.71 1.72
C GLU A 54 12.51 4.66 1.67
N PHE A 55 12.41 3.60 2.47
CA PHE A 55 13.40 2.52 2.48
C PHE A 55 13.66 1.92 1.09
N PHE A 56 12.62 1.59 0.32
CA PHE A 56 12.81 1.00 -1.01
C PHE A 56 13.35 2.01 -2.03
N LYS A 57 12.93 3.28 -1.96
CA LYS A 57 13.50 4.34 -2.82
C LYS A 57 14.99 4.54 -2.54
N ASP A 58 15.36 4.60 -1.27
CA ASP A 58 16.75 4.75 -0.83
C ASP A 58 17.59 3.52 -1.19
N LEU A 59 17.01 2.33 -1.11
CA LEU A 59 17.68 1.11 -1.54
C LEU A 59 18.04 1.15 -3.04
N ILE A 60 17.12 1.64 -3.88
CA ILE A 60 17.35 1.80 -5.33
C ILE A 60 18.45 2.84 -5.58
N ASP A 61 18.36 4.01 -4.93
CA ASP A 61 19.33 5.10 -5.09
C ASP A 61 20.72 4.73 -4.58
N SER A 62 20.79 4.03 -3.44
CA SER A 62 22.02 3.52 -2.87
C SER A 62 22.65 2.45 -3.76
N SER A 63 21.83 1.57 -4.34
CA SER A 63 22.31 0.56 -5.31
C SER A 63 22.89 1.22 -6.57
N ALA A 64 22.24 2.28 -7.07
CA ALA A 64 22.74 3.06 -8.20
C ALA A 64 24.09 3.71 -7.89
N THR A 65 24.19 4.34 -6.71
CA THR A 65 25.41 5.01 -6.25
C THR A 65 26.57 4.02 -6.03
N GLN A 66 26.29 2.85 -5.45
CA GLN A 66 27.30 1.82 -5.24
C GLN A 66 27.80 1.23 -6.57
N LEU A 67 26.91 1.01 -7.54
CA LEU A 67 27.31 0.55 -8.87
C LEU A 67 28.16 1.60 -9.57
N ASP A 68 27.74 2.87 -9.54
CA ASP A 68 28.47 3.98 -10.15
C ASP A 68 29.90 4.08 -9.60
N GLN A 69 30.05 4.11 -8.27
CA GLN A 69 31.35 4.17 -7.62
C GLN A 69 32.25 3.00 -8.02
N LEU A 70 31.72 1.76 -7.94
CA LEU A 70 32.48 0.56 -8.30
C LEU A 70 32.94 0.60 -9.77
N PHE A 71 32.11 1.10 -10.67
CA PHE A 71 32.40 1.13 -12.11
C PHE A 71 33.34 2.28 -12.47
N VAL A 72 33.24 3.42 -11.80
CA VAL A 72 34.24 4.49 -11.90
C VAL A 72 35.60 3.97 -11.43
N ASP A 73 35.67 3.28 -10.30
CA ASP A 73 36.93 2.76 -9.75
C ASP A 73 37.54 1.65 -10.64
N THR A 74 36.71 0.86 -11.32
CA THR A 74 37.16 -0.27 -12.15
C THR A 74 37.47 0.14 -13.59
N TYR A 75 36.66 1.01 -14.20
CA TYR A 75 36.70 1.31 -15.64
C TYR A 75 37.03 2.79 -15.95
N GLY A 76 37.04 3.67 -14.95
CA GLY A 76 37.37 5.08 -15.09
C GLY A 76 36.54 5.80 -16.17
N HIS A 77 37.20 6.61 -17.00
CA HIS A 77 36.55 7.40 -18.06
C HIS A 77 35.75 6.54 -19.06
N LEU A 78 36.13 5.29 -19.30
CA LEU A 78 35.37 4.41 -20.19
C LEU A 78 33.93 4.23 -19.71
N TYR A 79 33.74 4.13 -18.39
CA TYR A 79 32.42 4.11 -17.79
C TYR A 79 31.82 5.52 -17.69
N SER A 80 32.56 6.50 -17.16
CA SER A 80 32.01 7.84 -16.91
C SER A 80 31.46 8.51 -18.18
N ASP A 81 32.11 8.32 -19.34
CA ASP A 81 31.66 8.87 -20.62
C ASP A 81 30.39 8.19 -21.17
N ASN A 82 30.04 7.01 -20.64
CA ASN A 82 28.96 6.14 -21.11
C ASN A 82 27.96 5.76 -19.99
N SER A 83 28.04 6.42 -18.84
CA SER A 83 27.29 6.07 -17.62
C SER A 83 25.79 6.28 -17.77
N ARG A 84 25.36 7.05 -18.78
CA ARG A 84 23.95 7.32 -19.08
C ARG A 84 23.08 6.07 -19.16
N ILE A 85 23.60 4.98 -19.76
CA ILE A 85 22.86 3.72 -19.90
C ILE A 85 22.51 3.13 -18.53
N PHE A 86 23.40 3.28 -17.55
CA PHE A 86 23.19 2.78 -16.19
C PHE A 86 22.29 3.72 -15.37
N THR A 87 22.43 5.04 -15.53
CA THR A 87 21.55 5.99 -14.83
C THR A 87 20.10 5.89 -15.34
N GLU A 88 19.88 5.66 -16.63
CA GLU A 88 18.56 5.38 -17.21
C GLU A 88 17.96 4.07 -16.67
N LEU A 89 18.76 2.99 -16.53
CA LEU A 89 18.30 1.74 -15.91
C LEU A 89 17.73 1.97 -14.51
N PHE A 90 18.47 2.63 -13.62
CA PHE A 90 18.00 2.88 -12.25
C PHE A 90 16.83 3.87 -12.20
N HIS A 91 16.79 4.85 -13.11
CA HIS A 91 15.64 5.73 -13.25
C HIS A 91 14.37 4.96 -13.60
N ASN A 92 14.44 4.08 -14.60
CA ASN A 92 13.31 3.26 -15.05
C ASN A 92 12.86 2.27 -13.97
N LEU A 93 13.81 1.64 -13.25
CA LEU A 93 13.47 0.77 -12.11
C LEU A 93 12.76 1.54 -10.98
N LYS A 94 13.20 2.77 -10.69
CA LYS A 94 12.55 3.64 -9.70
C LYS A 94 11.17 4.08 -10.15
N ASP A 95 10.98 4.33 -11.45
CA ASP A 95 9.67 4.65 -12.02
C ASP A 95 8.71 3.45 -11.96
N TYR A 96 9.19 2.25 -12.33
CA TYR A 96 8.42 1.01 -12.16
C TYR A 96 7.93 0.81 -10.73
N TYR A 97 8.82 1.03 -9.75
CA TYR A 97 8.46 0.98 -8.33
C TYR A 97 7.36 1.98 -7.98
N ARG A 98 7.44 3.21 -8.49
CA ARG A 98 6.45 4.29 -8.25
C ARG A 98 5.09 4.06 -8.90
N GLY A 99 5.00 3.19 -9.90
CA GLY A 99 3.75 2.98 -10.61
C GLY A 99 3.86 2.93 -12.13
N GLY A 100 5.06 3.11 -12.69
CA GLY A 100 5.31 3.19 -14.11
C GLY A 100 4.72 2.01 -14.90
N PRO A 101 4.31 2.24 -16.16
CA PRO A 101 3.63 1.23 -16.98
C PRO A 101 4.60 0.22 -17.61
N VAL A 102 5.89 0.55 -17.69
CA VAL A 102 6.92 -0.28 -18.33
C VAL A 102 7.29 -1.42 -17.38
N MET A 103 7.27 -2.67 -17.85
CA MET A 103 7.59 -3.82 -17.01
C MET A 103 9.10 -3.91 -16.78
N VAL A 104 9.51 -4.53 -15.66
CA VAL A 104 10.93 -4.77 -15.34
C VAL A 104 11.64 -5.49 -16.50
N ASP A 105 10.94 -6.38 -17.18
CA ASP A 105 11.43 -7.15 -18.32
C ASP A 105 11.83 -6.24 -19.49
N ASP A 106 10.94 -5.33 -19.88
CA ASP A 106 11.20 -4.37 -20.94
C ASP A 106 12.36 -3.42 -20.56
N ILE A 107 12.45 -3.02 -19.28
CA ILE A 107 13.53 -2.15 -18.77
C ILE A 107 14.89 -2.83 -18.94
N PHE A 108 15.00 -4.12 -18.60
CA PHE A 108 16.26 -4.85 -18.75
C PHE A 108 16.58 -5.14 -20.21
N ASP A 109 15.59 -5.48 -21.03
CA ASP A 109 15.81 -5.71 -22.46
C ASP A 109 16.31 -4.45 -23.16
N GLU A 110 15.74 -3.28 -22.85
CA GLU A 110 16.22 -1.98 -23.33
C GLU A 110 17.65 -1.70 -22.85
N PHE A 111 17.92 -1.91 -21.55
CA PHE A 111 19.27 -1.71 -20.97
C PHE A 111 20.34 -2.56 -21.65
N PHE A 112 20.11 -3.87 -21.81
CA PHE A 112 21.10 -4.75 -22.44
C PHE A 112 21.25 -4.47 -23.93
N THR A 113 20.19 -4.02 -24.59
CA THR A 113 20.23 -3.58 -25.99
C THR A 113 21.14 -2.38 -26.16
N GLY A 114 20.88 -1.32 -25.39
CA GLY A 114 21.73 -0.12 -25.41
C GLY A 114 23.17 -0.41 -24.99
N LEU A 115 23.37 -1.23 -23.96
CA LEU A 115 24.71 -1.61 -23.49
C LEU A 115 25.50 -2.37 -24.57
N MET A 116 24.88 -3.31 -25.27
CA MET A 116 25.53 -4.07 -26.34
C MET A 116 25.90 -3.19 -27.52
N GLN A 117 24.97 -2.36 -27.99
CA GLN A 117 25.24 -1.38 -29.04
C GLN A 117 26.42 -0.51 -28.66
N LYS A 118 26.45 -0.01 -27.42
CA LYS A 118 27.54 0.86 -26.98
C LYS A 118 28.89 0.15 -26.88
N VAL A 119 28.91 -1.08 -26.37
CA VAL A 119 30.15 -1.88 -26.33
C VAL A 119 30.63 -2.20 -27.75
N PHE A 120 29.71 -2.48 -28.68
CA PHE A 120 30.07 -2.74 -30.07
C PHE A 120 30.72 -1.52 -30.75
N GLU A 121 30.14 -0.32 -30.58
CA GLU A 121 30.75 0.94 -31.05
C GLU A 121 32.14 1.16 -30.45
N LEU A 122 32.29 0.94 -29.13
CA LEU A 122 33.54 1.17 -28.42
C LEU A 122 34.66 0.22 -28.88
N LEU A 123 34.32 -1.02 -29.29
CA LEU A 123 35.26 -2.00 -29.84
C LEU A 123 35.59 -1.76 -31.32
N ASN A 124 34.69 -1.13 -32.08
CA ASN A 124 34.79 -0.97 -33.53
C ASN A 124 34.93 0.50 -33.97
N ARG A 125 35.61 1.33 -33.18
CA ARG A 125 35.77 2.78 -33.44
C ARG A 125 36.39 3.13 -34.81
N SER A 126 37.07 2.20 -35.45
CA SER A 126 37.68 2.38 -36.77
C SER A 126 36.66 2.35 -37.92
N TYR A 127 35.42 1.91 -37.66
CA TYR A 127 34.35 1.83 -38.65
C TYR A 127 33.34 2.96 -38.42
N ILE A 128 32.79 3.49 -39.51
CA ILE A 128 31.61 4.36 -39.47
C ILE A 128 30.41 3.42 -39.45
N LEU A 129 29.76 3.31 -38.29
CA LEU A 129 28.56 2.51 -38.10
C LEU A 129 27.38 3.47 -38.18
N ASP A 130 26.56 3.34 -39.23
CA ASP A 130 25.33 4.12 -39.37
C ASP A 130 24.19 3.52 -38.52
N ASP A 131 23.11 4.28 -38.37
CA ASP A 131 21.96 3.88 -37.55
C ASP A 131 21.32 2.58 -38.05
N ASP A 132 21.31 2.36 -39.37
CA ASP A 132 20.78 1.12 -39.98
C ASP A 132 21.63 -0.09 -39.60
N TYR A 133 22.97 0.04 -39.59
CA TYR A 133 23.87 -1.00 -39.14
C TYR A 133 23.72 -1.26 -37.64
N MET A 134 23.57 -0.21 -36.83
CA MET A 134 23.36 -0.33 -35.39
C MET A 134 22.00 -0.95 -35.04
N GLY A 135 20.97 -0.70 -35.84
CA GLY A 135 19.68 -1.39 -35.77
C GLY A 135 19.80 -2.87 -36.12
N CYS A 136 20.52 -3.20 -37.20
CA CYS A 136 20.81 -4.58 -37.57
C CYS A 136 21.58 -5.34 -36.48
N ILE A 137 22.55 -4.70 -35.82
CA ILE A 137 23.28 -5.29 -34.69
C ILE A 137 22.33 -5.56 -33.52
N ALA A 138 21.43 -4.63 -33.18
CA ALA A 138 20.41 -4.82 -32.15
C ALA A 138 19.51 -6.03 -32.47
N ASP A 139 19.00 -6.11 -33.70
CA ASP A 139 18.14 -7.22 -34.16
C ASP A 139 18.85 -8.58 -34.10
N ASN A 140 20.17 -8.60 -34.25
CA ASN A 140 20.98 -9.81 -34.24
C ASN A 140 21.69 -10.08 -32.90
N MET A 141 21.43 -9.29 -31.84
CA MET A 141 22.10 -9.43 -30.55
C MET A 141 22.06 -10.84 -29.98
N TYR A 142 20.89 -11.48 -30.04
CA TYR A 142 20.69 -12.84 -29.53
C TYR A 142 21.51 -13.89 -30.27
N ARG A 143 21.91 -13.62 -31.52
CA ARG A 143 22.76 -14.49 -32.34
C ARG A 143 24.25 -14.20 -32.13
N ILE A 144 24.63 -12.93 -32.09
CA ILE A 144 26.04 -12.50 -31.99
C ILE A 144 26.61 -12.83 -30.60
N LYS A 145 25.77 -12.80 -29.54
CA LYS A 145 26.16 -13.09 -28.15
C LYS A 145 27.52 -12.45 -27.76
N PRO A 146 27.69 -11.12 -27.88
CA PRO A 146 28.97 -10.46 -27.58
C PRO A 146 29.40 -10.65 -26.11
N PHE A 147 28.44 -10.79 -25.19
CA PHE A 147 28.66 -11.14 -23.78
C PHE A 147 28.48 -12.65 -23.52
N LYS A 148 28.59 -13.49 -24.54
CA LYS A 148 28.32 -14.93 -24.49
C LYS A 148 26.93 -15.20 -23.88
N ASP A 149 26.87 -16.05 -22.87
CA ASP A 149 25.63 -16.43 -22.20
C ASP A 149 25.27 -15.50 -21.03
N ILE A 150 26.03 -14.43 -20.76
CA ILE A 150 25.79 -13.54 -19.61
C ILE A 150 24.38 -12.90 -19.66
N PRO A 151 23.93 -12.30 -20.77
CA PRO A 151 22.58 -11.72 -20.84
C PRO A 151 21.49 -12.78 -20.67
N GLN A 152 21.69 -13.97 -21.25
CA GLN A 152 20.73 -15.08 -21.18
C GLN A 152 20.68 -15.70 -19.76
N ARG A 153 21.81 -15.81 -19.06
CA ARG A 153 21.88 -16.24 -17.66
C ARG A 153 21.34 -15.18 -16.71
N PHE A 154 21.57 -13.90 -17.01
CA PHE A 154 21.01 -12.78 -16.28
C PHE A 154 19.48 -12.80 -16.39
N HIS A 155 18.95 -12.91 -17.61
CA HIS A 155 17.52 -13.02 -17.90
C HIS A 155 16.89 -14.25 -17.21
N ASN A 156 17.56 -15.40 -17.22
CA ASN A 156 17.01 -16.63 -16.62
C ASN A 156 17.15 -16.72 -15.09
N SER A 157 17.85 -15.79 -14.41
CA SER A 157 18.12 -15.89 -12.97
C SER A 157 17.94 -14.57 -12.22
N ILE A 158 18.79 -13.58 -12.49
CA ILE A 158 18.83 -12.32 -11.73
C ILE A 158 17.61 -11.46 -12.07
N HIS A 159 17.27 -11.41 -13.34
CA HIS A 159 16.11 -10.69 -13.86
C HIS A 159 14.81 -11.10 -13.14
N HIS A 160 14.48 -12.39 -13.09
CA HIS A 160 13.29 -12.87 -12.38
C HIS A 160 13.33 -12.59 -10.88
N GLN A 161 14.51 -12.63 -10.26
CA GLN A 161 14.66 -12.27 -8.84
C GLN A 161 14.37 -10.80 -8.61
N VAL A 162 14.90 -9.91 -9.47
CA VAL A 162 14.67 -8.47 -9.42
C VAL A 162 13.20 -8.16 -9.67
N GLN A 163 12.61 -8.71 -10.74
CA GLN A 163 11.20 -8.54 -11.06
C GLN A 163 10.30 -8.93 -9.89
N ARG A 164 10.51 -10.11 -9.30
CA ARG A 164 9.76 -10.57 -8.13
C ARG A 164 9.97 -9.68 -6.91
N ALA A 165 11.19 -9.22 -6.67
CA ALA A 165 11.50 -8.34 -5.55
C ALA A 165 10.79 -6.99 -5.68
N PHE A 166 10.80 -6.38 -6.87
CA PHE A 166 10.11 -5.11 -7.11
C PHE A 166 8.59 -5.26 -7.04
N ILE A 167 8.02 -6.34 -7.59
CA ILE A 167 6.58 -6.63 -7.45
C ILE A 167 6.22 -6.78 -5.97
N ALA A 168 7.00 -7.56 -5.22
CA ALA A 168 6.77 -7.77 -3.79
C ALA A 168 6.87 -6.46 -3.00
N ALA A 169 7.90 -5.65 -3.24
CA ALA A 169 8.10 -4.36 -2.59
C ALA A 169 6.94 -3.39 -2.88
N ARG A 170 6.58 -3.24 -4.16
CA ARG A 170 5.48 -2.37 -4.60
C ARG A 170 4.14 -2.81 -4.01
N THR A 171 3.82 -4.10 -4.09
CA THR A 171 2.57 -4.64 -3.53
C THR A 171 2.53 -4.51 -2.01
N PHE A 172 3.66 -4.72 -1.33
CA PHE A 172 3.76 -4.57 0.12
C PHE A 172 3.49 -3.12 0.57
N VAL A 173 4.14 -2.14 -0.06
CA VAL A 173 3.96 -0.71 0.24
C VAL A 173 2.57 -0.22 -0.14
N HIS A 174 2.05 -0.65 -1.30
CA HIS A 174 0.69 -0.35 -1.74
C HIS A 174 -0.36 -0.97 -0.80
N GLY A 175 -0.06 -2.14 -0.25
CA GLY A 175 -0.83 -2.78 0.80
C GLY A 175 -1.08 -1.80 1.94
N PHE A 176 -0.04 -1.19 2.52
CA PHE A 176 -0.20 -0.24 3.62
C PHE A 176 -1.06 0.98 3.26
N HIS A 177 -0.84 1.57 2.08
CA HIS A 177 -1.66 2.69 1.60
C HIS A 177 -3.14 2.29 1.50
N THR A 178 -3.42 1.08 0.98
CA THR A 178 -4.78 0.56 0.86
C THR A 178 -5.42 0.35 2.23
N GLY A 179 -4.68 -0.20 3.20
CA GLY A 179 -5.15 -0.38 4.58
C GLY A 179 -5.48 0.94 5.28
N MET A 180 -4.63 1.96 5.08
CA MET A 180 -4.86 3.33 5.54
C MET A 180 -6.16 3.91 4.96
N GLU A 181 -6.31 3.88 3.64
CA GLU A 181 -7.48 4.43 2.95
C GLU A 181 -8.77 3.69 3.31
N LEU A 182 -8.72 2.35 3.39
CA LEU A 182 -9.85 1.54 3.82
C LEU A 182 -10.28 1.95 5.23
N THR A 183 -9.34 2.03 6.18
CA THR A 183 -9.64 2.40 7.58
C THR A 183 -10.26 3.80 7.68
N ARG A 184 -9.78 4.77 6.89
CA ARG A 184 -10.37 6.11 6.82
C ARG A 184 -11.81 6.09 6.30
N LYS A 185 -12.08 5.31 5.24
CA LYS A 185 -13.43 5.15 4.70
C LYS A 185 -14.36 4.48 5.70
N LEU A 186 -13.87 3.48 6.45
CA LEU A 186 -14.67 2.83 7.50
C LEU A 186 -15.03 3.78 8.63
N ALA A 187 -14.15 4.72 8.98
CA ALA A 187 -14.44 5.74 10.00
C ALA A 187 -15.64 6.62 9.64
N GLN A 188 -15.95 6.78 8.36
CA GLN A 188 -17.02 7.66 7.86
C GLN A 188 -18.39 6.96 7.83
N ILE A 189 -18.47 5.66 8.14
CA ILE A 189 -19.75 4.93 8.14
C ILE A 189 -20.64 5.46 9.26
N SER A 190 -21.78 6.04 8.86
CA SER A 190 -22.77 6.55 9.79
C SER A 190 -23.57 5.42 10.45
N PRO A 191 -23.88 5.52 11.75
CA PRO A 191 -24.73 4.56 12.43
C PRO A 191 -26.10 4.43 11.76
N THR A 192 -26.60 3.19 11.63
CA THR A 192 -27.96 2.97 11.12
C THR A 192 -29.00 3.54 12.08
N LYS A 193 -30.20 3.84 11.55
CA LYS A 193 -31.35 4.27 12.35
C LYS A 193 -31.63 3.33 13.54
N GLN A 194 -31.50 2.02 13.32
CA GLN A 194 -31.70 1.00 14.34
C GLN A 194 -30.61 1.04 15.42
N CYS A 195 -29.34 1.18 15.01
CA CYS A 195 -28.22 1.37 15.93
C CYS A 195 -28.41 2.62 16.79
N SER A 196 -28.72 3.78 16.20
CA SER A 196 -28.93 5.02 16.96
C SER A 196 -30.06 4.87 17.99
N SER A 197 -31.16 4.21 17.63
CA SER A 197 -32.26 3.95 18.57
C SER A 197 -31.85 3.00 19.69
N ALA A 198 -31.08 1.95 19.39
CA ALA A 198 -30.55 1.03 20.40
C ALA A 198 -29.56 1.72 21.36
N LEU A 199 -28.70 2.60 20.85
CA LEU A 199 -27.80 3.42 21.64
C LEU A 199 -28.54 4.38 22.57
N VAL A 200 -29.61 5.03 22.09
CA VAL A 200 -30.46 5.88 22.93
C VAL A 200 -31.08 5.09 24.06
N ARG A 201 -31.70 3.95 23.72
CA ARG A 201 -32.34 3.06 24.69
C ARG A 201 -31.37 2.59 25.77
N MET A 202 -30.13 2.32 25.39
CA MET A 202 -29.10 1.82 26.29
C MET A 202 -28.48 2.91 27.16
N LYS A 203 -28.24 4.13 26.63
CA LYS A 203 -27.38 5.13 27.27
C LYS A 203 -28.13 6.32 27.91
N TYR A 204 -29.37 6.59 27.49
CA TYR A 204 -30.06 7.83 27.88
C TYR A 204 -31.50 7.64 28.40
N CYS A 205 -32.16 6.50 28.13
CA CYS A 205 -33.56 6.34 28.56
C CYS A 205 -33.73 6.19 30.08
N ASP A 206 -32.69 5.78 30.81
CA ASP A 206 -32.66 5.79 32.28
C ASP A 206 -32.86 7.22 32.82
N ARG A 207 -32.21 8.20 32.20
CA ARG A 207 -32.33 9.63 32.55
C ARG A 207 -33.72 10.18 32.25
N CYS A 208 -34.35 9.71 31.16
CA CYS A 208 -35.74 10.05 30.86
C CYS A 208 -36.72 9.55 31.93
N GLU A 209 -36.36 8.50 32.69
CA GLU A 209 -37.13 7.96 33.82
C GLU A 209 -36.65 8.50 35.19
N LEU A 210 -35.80 9.54 35.22
CA LEU A 210 -35.16 10.08 36.44
C LEU A 210 -34.36 9.05 37.24
N THR A 211 -33.79 8.06 36.54
CA THR A 211 -32.86 7.08 37.10
C THR A 211 -31.47 7.27 36.50
N THR A 212 -30.44 6.77 37.18
CA THR A 212 -29.04 6.86 36.73
C THR A 212 -28.37 5.47 36.74
N ILE A 213 -29.06 4.49 36.15
CA ILE A 213 -28.62 3.10 36.10
C ILE A 213 -27.87 2.85 34.80
N ASN A 214 -26.58 2.53 34.91
CA ASN A 214 -25.76 2.18 33.75
C ASN A 214 -26.22 0.88 33.09
N ALA A 215 -26.16 0.82 31.76
CA ALA A 215 -26.45 -0.41 31.01
C ALA A 215 -25.53 -1.57 31.45
N CYS A 216 -26.12 -2.75 31.61
CA CYS A 216 -25.37 -3.96 31.91
C CYS A 216 -24.40 -4.30 30.77
N ARG A 217 -23.27 -4.95 31.11
CA ARG A 217 -22.24 -5.36 30.14
C ARG A 217 -22.82 -6.15 28.95
N GLY A 218 -23.71 -7.11 29.20
CA GLY A 218 -24.33 -7.93 28.16
C GLY A 218 -25.18 -7.12 27.18
N LEU A 219 -25.97 -6.16 27.68
CA LEU A 219 -26.74 -5.24 26.83
C LEU A 219 -25.80 -4.37 25.99
N CYS A 220 -24.76 -3.80 26.62
CA CYS A 220 -23.75 -2.99 25.93
C CYS A 220 -23.08 -3.75 24.78
N SER A 221 -22.62 -4.97 25.03
CA SER A 221 -21.99 -5.80 24.00
C SER A 221 -22.94 -6.16 22.85
N ASN A 222 -24.22 -6.41 23.13
CA ASN A 222 -25.19 -6.73 22.09
C ASN A 222 -25.53 -5.52 21.21
N VAL A 223 -25.71 -4.35 21.81
CA VAL A 223 -25.92 -3.10 21.06
C VAL A 223 -24.69 -2.75 20.23
N ALA A 224 -23.48 -2.88 20.81
CA ALA A 224 -22.23 -2.67 20.08
C ALA A 224 -22.10 -3.62 18.87
N ARG A 225 -22.38 -4.92 19.05
CA ARG A 225 -22.32 -5.90 17.95
C ARG A 225 -23.28 -5.55 16.80
N MET A 226 -24.49 -5.10 17.14
CA MET A 226 -25.48 -4.64 16.15
C MET A 226 -24.98 -3.40 15.40
N CYS A 227 -24.46 -2.41 16.12
CA CYS A 227 -23.94 -1.19 15.52
C CYS A 227 -22.68 -1.41 14.65
N LEU A 228 -21.88 -2.42 14.98
CA LEU A 228 -20.65 -2.79 14.26
C LEU A 228 -20.88 -3.82 13.15
N CYS A 229 -22.12 -4.10 12.76
CA CYS A 229 -22.42 -5.16 11.78
C CYS A 229 -21.68 -4.96 10.45
N GLU A 230 -21.67 -3.75 9.90
CA GLU A 230 -20.94 -3.42 8.65
C GLU A 230 -19.43 -3.67 8.77
N TYR A 231 -18.85 -3.36 9.94
CA TYR A 231 -17.42 -3.59 10.20
C TYR A 231 -17.09 -5.09 10.31
N ASN A 232 -17.99 -5.86 10.92
CA ASN A 232 -17.82 -7.30 11.08
C ASN A 232 -17.88 -8.06 9.75
N GLN A 233 -18.61 -7.54 8.76
CA GLN A 233 -18.64 -8.14 7.41
C GLN A 233 -17.27 -8.07 6.73
N LEU A 234 -16.48 -7.04 7.02
CA LEU A 234 -15.13 -6.87 6.49
C LEU A 234 -14.07 -7.64 7.28
N HIS A 235 -14.40 -8.13 8.47
CA HIS A 235 -13.44 -8.80 9.35
C HIS A 235 -12.72 -9.99 8.70
N PRO A 236 -13.38 -10.90 7.96
CA PRO A 236 -12.68 -12.01 7.30
C PRO A 236 -11.68 -11.53 6.23
N VAL A 237 -12.10 -10.59 5.38
CA VAL A 237 -11.25 -10.01 4.32
C VAL A 237 -10.09 -9.22 4.92
N TRP A 238 -10.33 -8.52 6.03
CA TRP A 238 -9.28 -7.80 6.76
C TRP A 238 -8.25 -8.74 7.37
N LEU A 239 -8.68 -9.89 7.90
CA LEU A 239 -7.76 -10.92 8.39
C LEU A 239 -6.95 -11.52 7.26
N GLU A 240 -7.57 -11.82 6.12
CA GLU A 240 -6.86 -12.29 4.92
C GLU A 240 -5.78 -11.29 4.50
N TYR A 241 -6.17 -10.02 4.31
CA TYR A 241 -5.27 -8.91 3.99
C TYR A 241 -4.09 -8.74 4.96
N ILE A 242 -4.30 -8.95 6.28
CA ILE A 242 -3.21 -8.94 7.26
C ILE A 242 -2.38 -10.24 7.19
N SER A 243 -3.01 -11.39 6.97
CA SER A 243 -2.37 -12.71 7.01
C SER A 243 -1.58 -13.05 5.77
N GLU A 244 -1.94 -12.54 4.59
CA GLU A 244 -1.13 -12.62 3.38
C GLU A 244 0.25 -11.97 3.59
N ARG A 245 0.36 -10.99 4.52
CA ARG A 245 1.66 -10.45 4.94
C ARG A 245 2.56 -11.46 5.67
N HIS A 246 2.01 -12.58 6.16
CA HIS A 246 2.79 -13.64 6.82
C HIS A 246 3.13 -14.83 5.91
N GLN A 247 2.41 -15.03 4.79
CA GLN A 247 2.63 -16.21 3.94
C GLN A 247 3.78 -16.06 2.94
N HIS A 248 4.26 -14.85 2.67
CA HIS A 248 5.35 -14.64 1.71
C HIS A 248 6.77 -14.50 2.30
N HIS A 249 6.93 -14.38 3.63
CA HIS A 249 8.24 -14.52 4.28
C HIS A 249 8.07 -14.91 5.76
N PRO A 250 8.46 -16.14 6.18
CA PRO A 250 8.78 -16.36 7.57
C PRO A 250 10.05 -15.57 7.88
N LEU A 251 9.91 -14.43 8.56
CA LEU A 251 11.04 -13.80 9.23
C LEU A 251 11.61 -14.85 10.21
N PRO A 252 12.89 -15.22 10.11
CA PRO A 252 13.51 -16.04 11.15
C PRO A 252 13.56 -15.17 12.41
N LEU A 253 12.72 -15.53 13.38
CA LEU A 253 12.86 -15.06 14.75
C LEU A 253 14.16 -15.66 15.30
N THR A 254 15.18 -14.82 15.45
CA THR A 254 16.29 -14.99 16.39
C THR A 254 16.42 -13.73 17.20
#